data_AF-A0A1X6MLG7-F1
#
_entry.id   AF-A0A1X6MLG7-F1
#
_cell.length_a   1.000
_cell.length_b   1.000
_cell.length_c   1.000
_cell.angle_alpha   90.00
_cell.angle_beta   90.00
_cell.angle_gamma   90.00
#
_symmetry.space_group_name_H-M   'P 1'
#
loop_
_entity.id
_entity.type
_entity.pdbx_description
1 polymer ?
#
loop_
_entity_poly.entity_id
_entity_poly.type
_entity_poly.pdbx_seq_one_letter_code
_entity_poly.pdbx_strand_id
1 'polypeptide(L)'
;MAVVITKLTGIYDFTGVHNDALRDLLDDACLAALSVRLLLEYLPINEDIMHTGVRLVESHLAVVYTISKDRKYLTAGYPSEPVVAEAAAQVMRRFQDPVPDILARYTRSAMISAGQRGELVMRLLLIRAFDNASKRNRGDNDQIDRPVSLFAFLEELFNVGQVNKLRVSYPASGYGERFDAAFKDAHVRFTHFARLEDNSLVTSRGAWIAMTRGIAWQCAPQQEVIDCIVPVALNRGLLSEKTMTAILIQVKNRKSPAPLVIDESKLSHKGHRFFPAETEDRRPYIALVLELGVRNVSNLREKPPSVRLSESSNAPMHPRYQLDVYGCSPRVYSVVKDKKAYTLLLDGRDIYLEHPRRSTEPWLKRVRGYWSAKTADWTDDSGKAQGIDEDIEDDQTYLGASQIHGESISVVGEES
;
A
#
# COMPACT_ATOMS: atom_id res chain seq x y z
N MET A 1 -14.05 6.56 24.57
CA MET A 1 -14.15 6.47 23.10
C MET A 1 -15.21 7.42 22.53
N ALA A 2 -16.45 7.40 23.04
CA ALA A 2 -17.52 8.30 22.57
C ALA A 2 -17.10 9.78 22.41
N VAL A 3 -16.43 10.36 23.42
CA VAL A 3 -15.92 11.75 23.34
C VAL A 3 -14.97 11.98 22.17
N VAL A 4 -14.06 11.03 21.90
CA VAL A 4 -13.10 11.14 20.80
C VAL A 4 -13.81 11.05 19.45
N ILE A 5 -14.77 10.12 19.33
CA ILE A 5 -15.60 9.99 18.13
C ILE A 5 -16.36 11.29 17.87
N THR A 6 -17.05 11.84 18.87
CA THR A 6 -17.78 13.10 18.74
C THR A 6 -16.88 14.26 18.33
N LYS A 7 -15.66 14.34 18.88
CA LYS A 7 -14.71 15.39 18.51
C LYS A 7 -14.12 15.18 17.11
N LEU A 8 -13.90 13.93 16.68
CA LEU A 8 -13.41 13.60 15.35
C LEU A 8 -14.48 13.85 14.28
N THR A 9 -15.74 13.53 14.56
CA THR A 9 -16.83 13.63 13.59
C THR A 9 -17.57 14.96 13.64
N GLY A 10 -17.39 15.76 14.69
CA GLY A 10 -18.24 16.93 14.95
C GLY A 10 -19.71 16.58 15.27
N ILE A 11 -20.04 15.28 15.41
CA ILE A 11 -21.41 14.78 15.55
C ILE A 11 -21.54 13.99 16.86
N TYR A 12 -22.48 14.39 17.71
CA TYR A 12 -22.85 13.63 18.90
C TYR A 12 -23.52 12.31 18.51
N ASP A 13 -23.14 11.20 19.15
CA ASP A 13 -23.66 9.85 18.86
C ASP A 13 -23.65 9.49 17.37
N PHE A 14 -22.51 9.69 16.70
CA PHE A 14 -22.33 9.39 15.28
C PHE A 14 -22.81 7.97 14.89
N THR A 15 -23.84 7.90 14.05
CA THR A 15 -24.40 6.64 13.53
C THR A 15 -24.03 6.35 12.08
N GLY A 16 -23.46 7.34 11.36
CA GLY A 16 -23.17 7.26 9.93
C GLY A 16 -24.39 7.26 9.01
N VAL A 17 -25.60 7.48 9.57
CA VAL A 17 -26.85 7.48 8.79
C VAL A 17 -26.97 8.75 7.96
N HIS A 18 -27.24 8.60 6.66
CA HIS A 18 -27.51 9.72 5.76
C HIS A 18 -28.64 10.60 6.30
N ASN A 19 -28.33 11.89 6.39
CA ASN A 19 -29.27 12.94 6.72
C ASN A 19 -28.93 14.13 5.82
N ASP A 20 -29.84 14.46 4.89
CA ASP A 20 -29.62 15.53 3.90
C ASP A 20 -29.31 16.88 4.55
N ALA A 21 -29.86 17.14 5.74
CA ALA A 21 -29.60 18.37 6.49
C ALA A 21 -28.18 18.42 7.09
N LEU A 22 -27.51 17.27 7.24
CA LEU A 22 -26.16 17.14 7.81
C LEU A 22 -25.15 16.64 6.77
N ARG A 23 -25.48 16.65 5.48
CA ARG A 23 -24.67 16.03 4.44
C ARG A 23 -23.22 16.51 4.44
N ASP A 24 -23.01 17.82 4.48
CA ASP A 24 -21.67 18.40 4.46
C ASP A 24 -20.87 18.03 5.72
N LEU A 25 -21.53 18.01 6.88
CA LEU A 25 -20.92 17.60 8.15
C LEU A 25 -20.59 16.10 8.18
N LEU A 26 -21.44 15.26 7.58
CA LEU A 26 -21.21 13.82 7.42
C LEU A 26 -20.03 13.56 6.47
N ASP A 27 -19.94 14.32 5.39
CA ASP A 27 -18.84 14.26 4.44
C ASP A 27 -17.51 14.65 5.12
N ASP A 28 -17.46 15.77 5.86
CA ASP A 28 -16.27 16.16 6.61
C ASP A 28 -15.92 15.15 7.72
N ALA A 29 -16.91 14.56 8.40
CA ALA A 29 -16.69 13.49 9.38
C ALA A 29 -16.09 12.23 8.75
N CYS A 30 -16.57 11.82 7.57
CA CYS A 30 -16.03 10.69 6.84
C CYS A 30 -14.59 10.98 6.38
N LEU A 31 -14.36 12.18 5.85
CA LEU A 31 -13.04 12.62 5.43
C LEU A 31 -12.06 12.66 6.61
N ALA A 32 -12.45 13.18 7.76
CA ALA A 32 -11.64 13.21 8.97
C ALA A 32 -11.15 11.81 9.36
N ALA A 33 -12.06 10.84 9.44
CA ALA A 33 -11.71 9.47 9.78
C ALA A 33 -10.78 8.82 8.74
N LEU A 34 -11.02 9.07 7.45
CA LEU A 34 -10.14 8.60 6.38
C LEU A 34 -8.76 9.25 6.47
N SER A 35 -8.67 10.52 6.79
CA SER A 35 -7.40 11.27 6.87
C SER A 35 -6.52 10.80 8.00
N VAL A 36 -7.12 10.51 9.16
CA VAL A 36 -6.42 9.87 10.29
C VAL A 36 -5.83 8.53 9.86
N ARG A 37 -6.61 7.69 9.18
CA ARG A 37 -6.22 6.29 8.95
C ARG A 37 -5.39 6.09 7.69
N LEU A 38 -5.61 6.86 6.65
CA LEU A 38 -4.98 6.74 5.35
C LEU A 38 -3.86 7.76 5.14
N LEU A 39 -3.55 8.64 6.11
CA LEU A 39 -2.52 9.68 5.96
C LEU A 39 -2.81 10.58 4.75
N LEU A 40 -3.94 11.28 4.82
CA LEU A 40 -4.29 12.31 3.84
C LEU A 40 -3.78 13.66 4.36
N GLU A 41 -3.01 14.37 3.53
CA GLU A 41 -2.39 15.65 3.88
C GLU A 41 -3.05 16.79 3.10
N TYR A 42 -3.29 17.91 3.79
CA TYR A 42 -3.91 19.10 3.21
C TYR A 42 -2.85 20.16 2.97
N LEU A 43 -2.16 20.01 1.84
CA LEU A 43 -1.17 20.96 1.36
C LEU A 43 -1.86 22.13 0.66
N PRO A 44 -1.33 23.36 0.74
CA PRO A 44 -1.94 24.55 0.12
C PRO A 44 -1.67 24.60 -1.39
N ILE A 45 -2.15 23.58 -2.11
CA ILE A 45 -2.02 23.44 -3.57
C ILE A 45 -3.12 24.24 -4.27
N ASN A 46 -4.30 24.32 -3.65
CA ASN A 46 -5.43 25.16 -4.09
C ASN A 46 -6.29 25.59 -2.89
N GLU A 47 -7.18 26.55 -3.13
CA GLU A 47 -8.07 27.11 -2.10
C GLU A 47 -9.00 26.05 -1.51
N ASP A 48 -9.53 25.11 -2.31
CA ASP A 48 -10.45 24.07 -1.84
C ASP A 48 -9.80 23.14 -0.78
N ILE A 49 -8.54 22.73 -1.01
CA ILE A 49 -7.77 21.91 -0.06
C ILE A 49 -7.49 22.68 1.21
N MET A 50 -7.16 23.97 1.09
CA MET A 50 -6.93 24.84 2.23
C MET A 50 -8.21 25.01 3.06
N HIS A 51 -9.35 25.32 2.43
CA HIS A 51 -10.64 25.45 3.11
C HIS A 51 -11.05 24.14 3.78
N THR A 52 -10.80 23.00 3.14
CA THR A 52 -11.03 21.70 3.74
C THR A 52 -10.16 21.49 4.98
N GLY A 53 -8.86 21.82 4.91
CA GLY A 53 -7.98 21.80 6.07
C GLY A 53 -8.47 22.66 7.24
N VAL A 54 -8.95 23.88 6.95
CA VAL A 54 -9.53 24.79 7.95
C VAL A 54 -10.75 24.18 8.64
N ARG A 55 -11.72 23.66 7.88
CA ARG A 55 -12.94 23.03 8.45
C ARG A 55 -12.59 21.86 9.36
N LEU A 56 -11.64 21.03 8.95
CA LEU A 56 -11.21 19.87 9.72
C LEU A 56 -10.47 20.25 11.01
N VAL A 57 -9.73 21.37 11.00
CA VAL A 57 -9.09 21.92 12.21
C VAL A 57 -10.16 22.47 13.17
N GLU A 58 -11.14 23.19 12.63
CA GLU A 58 -12.19 23.84 13.42
C GLU A 58 -13.06 22.82 14.18
N SER A 59 -13.43 21.71 13.53
CA SER A 59 -14.48 20.81 14.05
C SER A 59 -14.15 19.32 14.09
N HIS A 60 -12.98 18.87 13.62
CA HIS A 60 -12.70 17.44 13.40
C HIS A 60 -11.36 16.93 13.94
N LEU A 61 -10.75 17.61 14.93
CA LEU A 61 -9.46 17.24 15.55
C LEU A 61 -8.22 17.32 14.63
N ALA A 62 -8.32 17.85 13.42
CA ALA A 62 -7.11 18.11 12.65
C ALA A 62 -6.26 19.19 13.34
N VAL A 63 -4.95 19.14 13.14
CA VAL A 63 -3.99 20.07 13.74
C VAL A 63 -3.31 20.87 12.64
N VAL A 64 -3.14 22.17 12.88
CA VAL A 64 -2.32 23.03 12.03
C VAL A 64 -0.84 22.71 12.29
N TYR A 65 -0.12 22.28 11.26
CA TYR A 65 1.32 22.04 11.34
C TYR A 65 2.11 23.33 11.17
N THR A 66 1.68 24.19 10.25
CA THR A 66 2.32 25.49 10.02
C THR A 66 1.37 26.46 9.32
N ILE A 67 1.66 27.75 9.48
CA ILE A 67 0.99 28.86 8.80
C ILE A 67 2.08 29.64 8.07
N SER A 68 1.84 30.00 6.80
CA SER A 68 2.78 30.79 6.01
C SER A 68 3.02 32.16 6.64
N LYS A 69 4.19 32.76 6.41
CA LYS A 69 4.55 34.07 6.99
C LYS A 69 3.57 35.19 6.62
N ASP A 70 3.03 35.13 5.41
CA ASP A 70 2.02 36.06 4.90
C ASP A 70 0.59 35.71 5.34
N ARG A 71 0.41 34.65 6.13
CA ARG A 71 -0.86 34.13 6.67
C ARG A 71 -1.90 33.77 5.62
N LYS A 72 -1.47 33.55 4.38
CA LYS A 72 -2.36 33.18 3.26
C LYS A 72 -2.65 31.70 3.20
N TYR A 73 -1.74 30.87 3.71
CA TYR A 73 -1.83 29.43 3.61
C TYR A 73 -1.49 28.75 4.93
N LEU A 74 -2.16 27.63 5.20
CA LEU A 74 -1.81 26.74 6.29
C LEU A 74 -1.63 25.32 5.75
N THR A 75 -0.81 24.55 6.44
CA THR A 75 -0.77 23.09 6.27
C THR A 75 -1.38 22.46 7.51
N ALA A 76 -2.31 21.53 7.30
CA ALA A 76 -2.94 20.79 8.37
C ALA A 76 -2.97 19.28 8.07
N GLY A 77 -3.17 18.51 9.14
CA GLY A 77 -3.32 17.07 9.04
C GLY A 77 -3.58 16.45 10.40
N TYR A 78 -3.45 15.13 10.47
CA TYR A 78 -3.62 14.38 11.70
C TYR A 78 -2.26 13.81 12.15
N PRO A 79 -1.76 14.18 13.34
CA PRO A 79 -0.60 13.53 13.91
C PRO A 79 -0.90 12.04 14.21
N SER A 80 0.15 11.24 14.35
CA SER A 80 0.02 9.82 14.69
C SER A 80 -0.49 9.66 16.13
N GLU A 81 -1.81 9.64 16.31
CA GLU A 81 -2.48 9.54 17.61
C GLU A 81 -3.27 8.22 17.69
N PRO A 82 -2.77 7.18 18.38
CA PRO A 82 -3.40 5.85 18.39
C PRO A 82 -4.86 5.85 18.87
N VAL A 83 -5.21 6.73 19.82
CA VAL A 83 -6.59 6.85 20.33
C VAL A 83 -7.53 7.42 19.27
N VAL A 84 -7.06 8.41 18.50
CA VAL A 84 -7.83 9.02 17.40
C VAL A 84 -7.92 8.04 16.22
N ALA A 85 -6.85 7.28 15.95
CA ALA A 85 -6.87 6.22 14.94
C ALA A 85 -7.88 5.11 15.25
N GLU A 86 -7.98 4.69 16.51
CA GLU A 86 -9.01 3.75 16.97
C GLU A 86 -10.42 4.34 16.79
N ALA A 87 -10.67 5.57 17.23
CA ALA A 87 -11.95 6.25 17.00
C ALA A 87 -12.30 6.34 15.51
N ALA A 88 -11.35 6.72 14.65
CA ALA A 88 -11.52 6.78 13.22
C ALA A 88 -11.86 5.41 12.62
N ALA A 89 -11.29 4.35 13.17
CA ALA A 89 -11.54 2.98 12.72
C ALA A 89 -12.98 2.56 13.02
N GLN A 90 -13.47 2.91 14.22
CA GLN A 90 -14.87 2.69 14.59
C GLN A 90 -15.84 3.57 13.79
N VAL A 91 -15.46 4.80 13.47
CA VAL A 91 -16.25 5.69 12.57
C VAL A 91 -16.35 5.07 11.18
N MET A 92 -15.24 4.62 10.59
CA MET A 92 -15.23 3.96 9.28
C MET A 92 -16.09 2.70 9.22
N ARG A 93 -16.24 1.95 10.33
CA ARG A 93 -17.14 0.79 10.40
C ARG A 93 -18.63 1.16 10.26
N ARG A 94 -18.98 2.40 10.62
CA ARG A 94 -20.36 2.92 10.59
C ARG A 94 -20.69 3.63 9.29
N PHE A 95 -19.77 3.69 8.33
CA PHE A 95 -20.04 4.26 7.01
C PHE A 95 -21.14 3.45 6.30
N GLN A 96 -22.14 4.16 5.78
CA GLN A 96 -23.16 3.56 4.92
C GLN A 96 -22.62 3.26 3.52
N ASP A 97 -21.87 4.20 2.95
CA ASP A 97 -21.25 4.04 1.64
C ASP A 97 -19.94 3.23 1.77
N PRO A 98 -19.59 2.42 0.76
CA PRO A 98 -18.28 1.78 0.72
C PRO A 98 -17.14 2.82 0.77
N VAL A 99 -16.15 2.57 1.64
CA VAL A 99 -14.97 3.45 1.78
C VAL A 99 -14.33 3.86 0.44
N PRO A 100 -14.15 2.95 -0.55
CA PRO A 100 -13.59 3.35 -1.85
C PRO A 100 -14.43 4.39 -2.58
N ASP A 101 -15.76 4.33 -2.46
CA ASP A 101 -16.68 5.29 -3.10
C ASP A 101 -16.60 6.65 -2.43
N ILE A 102 -16.56 6.67 -1.10
CA ILE A 102 -16.34 7.89 -0.32
C ILE A 102 -15.02 8.54 -0.74
N LEU A 103 -13.93 7.76 -0.75
CA LEU A 103 -12.61 8.26 -1.14
C LEU A 103 -12.58 8.73 -2.61
N ALA A 104 -13.30 8.05 -3.50
CA ALA A 104 -13.41 8.43 -4.90
C ALA A 104 -14.04 9.83 -5.04
N ARG A 105 -15.01 10.20 -4.19
CA ARG A 105 -15.61 11.55 -4.17
C ARG A 105 -14.56 12.64 -3.90
N TYR A 106 -13.59 12.40 -3.01
CA TYR A 106 -12.52 13.35 -2.68
C TYR A 106 -11.32 13.32 -3.62
N THR A 107 -11.09 12.22 -4.35
CA THR A 107 -10.07 12.22 -5.43
C THR A 107 -10.50 13.03 -6.66
N ARG A 108 -11.82 13.28 -6.82
CA ARG A 108 -12.39 14.03 -7.95
C ARG A 108 -12.10 15.54 -7.93
N SER A 109 -11.67 16.11 -6.80
CA SER A 109 -11.36 17.55 -6.61
C SER A 109 -9.87 17.88 -6.78
N ALA A 110 -9.09 17.01 -7.44
CA ALA A 110 -7.63 17.17 -7.64
C ALA A 110 -6.80 17.26 -6.34
N MET A 111 -7.36 16.86 -5.19
CA MET A 111 -6.68 16.88 -3.89
C MET A 111 -5.57 15.83 -3.77
N ILE A 112 -5.57 14.81 -4.63
CA ILE A 112 -4.62 13.69 -4.59
C ILE A 112 -3.95 13.53 -5.95
N SER A 113 -2.63 13.73 -5.97
CA SER A 113 -1.81 13.62 -7.19
C SER A 113 -1.82 12.19 -7.75
N ALA A 114 -1.68 12.07 -9.08
CA ALA A 114 -1.73 10.77 -9.76
C ALA A 114 -0.67 9.77 -9.28
N GLY A 115 0.54 10.24 -8.93
CA GLY A 115 1.60 9.40 -8.36
C GLY A 115 1.24 8.82 -7.00
N GLN A 116 0.50 9.57 -6.18
CA GLN A 116 0.05 9.15 -4.85
C GLN A 116 -1.20 8.26 -4.86
N ARG A 117 -1.87 8.08 -6.01
CA ARG A 117 -3.08 7.25 -6.12
C ARG A 117 -2.79 5.77 -5.89
N GLY A 118 -1.70 5.26 -6.46
CA GLY A 118 -1.26 3.88 -6.23
C GLY A 118 -0.97 3.62 -4.75
N GLU A 119 -0.22 4.52 -4.12
CA GLU A 119 0.09 4.47 -2.68
C GLU A 119 -1.16 4.63 -1.80
N LEU A 120 -2.11 5.48 -2.19
CA LEU A 120 -3.39 5.61 -1.48
C LEU A 120 -4.21 4.32 -1.56
N VAL A 121 -4.31 3.71 -2.75
CA VAL A 121 -5.02 2.45 -2.94
C VAL A 121 -4.33 1.32 -2.18
N MET A 122 -3.00 1.26 -2.19
CA MET A 122 -2.23 0.33 -1.34
C MET A 122 -2.61 0.51 0.13
N ARG A 123 -2.56 1.74 0.68
CA ARG A 123 -2.94 2.02 2.08
C ARG A 123 -4.38 1.58 2.37
N LEU A 124 -5.30 1.83 1.45
CA LEU A 124 -6.69 1.40 1.56
C LEU A 124 -6.86 -0.13 1.55
N LEU A 125 -6.13 -0.85 0.71
CA LEU A 125 -6.15 -2.32 0.67
C LEU A 125 -5.64 -2.89 2.01
N LEU A 126 -4.50 -2.39 2.47
CA LEU A 126 -3.86 -2.83 3.72
C LEU A 126 -4.74 -2.55 4.95
N ILE A 127 -5.27 -1.32 5.08
CA ILE A 127 -6.09 -0.95 6.26
C ILE A 127 -7.37 -1.78 6.34
N ARG A 128 -8.01 -2.05 5.20
CA ARG A 128 -9.24 -2.85 5.15
C ARG A 128 -8.97 -4.32 5.46
N ALA A 129 -7.84 -4.86 5.01
CA ALA A 129 -7.46 -6.23 5.33
C ALA A 129 -7.21 -6.39 6.83
N PHE A 130 -6.52 -5.43 7.45
CA PHE A 130 -6.31 -5.41 8.89
C PHE A 130 -7.61 -5.29 9.69
N ASP A 131 -8.52 -4.41 9.27
CA ASP A 131 -9.83 -4.24 9.91
C ASP A 131 -10.65 -5.52 9.89
N ASN A 132 -10.71 -6.18 8.73
CA ASN A 132 -11.44 -7.44 8.60
C ASN A 132 -10.81 -8.55 9.46
N ALA A 133 -9.48 -8.67 9.44
CA ALA A 133 -8.76 -9.66 10.26
C ALA A 133 -9.00 -9.43 11.76
N SER A 134 -9.06 -8.17 12.17
CA SER A 134 -9.34 -7.77 13.55
C SER A 134 -10.77 -8.13 13.96
N LYS A 135 -11.76 -7.89 13.07
CA LYS A 135 -13.17 -8.27 13.28
C LYS A 135 -13.34 -9.78 13.45
N ARG A 136 -12.73 -10.57 12.56
CA ARG A 136 -12.82 -12.04 12.59
C ARG A 136 -12.38 -12.63 13.92
N ASN A 137 -11.36 -12.05 14.55
CA ASN A 137 -10.82 -12.54 15.83
C ASN A 137 -11.62 -12.11 17.08
N ARG A 138 -12.52 -11.13 16.98
CA ARG A 138 -13.15 -10.49 18.16
C ARG A 138 -14.66 -10.37 18.12
N GLY A 139 -15.33 -10.79 17.05
CA GLY A 139 -16.79 -10.69 16.93
C GLY A 139 -17.25 -9.23 17.02
N ASP A 140 -18.21 -8.96 17.90
CA ASP A 140 -18.89 -7.65 18.03
C ASP A 140 -18.08 -6.58 18.79
N ASN A 141 -16.84 -6.85 19.22
CA ASN A 141 -16.02 -5.81 19.83
C ASN A 141 -15.56 -4.78 18.77
N ASP A 142 -15.84 -3.51 19.04
CA ASP A 142 -15.47 -2.40 18.16
C ASP A 142 -13.96 -2.09 18.16
N GLN A 143 -13.20 -2.58 19.13
CA GLN A 143 -11.77 -2.34 19.26
C GLN A 143 -10.94 -2.95 18.10
N ILE A 144 -10.16 -2.14 17.38
CA ILE A 144 -9.35 -2.58 16.22
C ILE A 144 -7.83 -2.59 16.51
N ASP A 145 -7.36 -1.86 17.52
CA ASP A 145 -5.92 -1.68 17.82
C ASP A 145 -5.11 -2.92 18.23
N ARG A 146 -5.68 -4.12 18.18
CA ARG A 146 -5.08 -5.36 18.69
C ARG A 146 -4.28 -6.08 17.59
N PRO A 147 -3.14 -6.70 17.91
CA PRO A 147 -2.42 -7.51 16.93
C PRO A 147 -3.30 -8.63 16.35
N VAL A 148 -3.11 -8.92 15.07
CA VAL A 148 -3.73 -10.05 14.38
C VAL A 148 -2.64 -10.98 13.86
N SER A 149 -2.97 -12.26 13.68
CA SER A 149 -2.06 -13.20 13.00
C SER A 149 -1.71 -12.67 11.60
N LEU A 150 -0.43 -12.78 11.21
CA LEU A 150 0.02 -12.47 9.85
C LEU A 150 -0.79 -13.26 8.81
N PHE A 151 -1.09 -14.53 9.08
CA PHE A 151 -1.88 -15.34 8.16
C PHE A 151 -3.32 -14.84 8.03
N ALA A 152 -3.96 -14.46 9.14
CA ALA A 152 -5.30 -13.88 9.08
C ALA A 152 -5.30 -12.56 8.29
N PHE A 153 -4.28 -11.73 8.48
CA PHE A 153 -4.10 -10.51 7.69
C PHE A 153 -3.92 -10.79 6.20
N LEU A 154 -3.08 -11.76 5.83
CA LEU A 154 -2.85 -12.13 4.43
C LEU A 154 -4.08 -12.78 3.78
N GLU A 155 -4.87 -13.57 4.52
CA GLU A 155 -6.15 -14.15 4.06
C GLU A 155 -7.23 -13.10 3.82
N GLU A 156 -7.19 -11.98 4.55
CA GLU A 156 -8.09 -10.85 4.33
C GLU A 156 -7.59 -9.94 3.21
N LEU A 157 -6.27 -9.85 3.02
CA LEU A 157 -5.66 -9.07 1.95
C LEU A 157 -5.81 -9.76 0.59
N PHE A 158 -5.48 -11.05 0.52
CA PHE A 158 -5.47 -11.85 -0.69
C PHE A 158 -6.40 -13.05 -0.60
N ASN A 159 -6.85 -13.54 -1.76
CA ASN A 159 -7.70 -14.73 -1.78
C ASN A 159 -7.03 -15.96 -1.15
N VAL A 160 -7.82 -16.71 -0.38
CA VAL A 160 -7.38 -17.87 0.41
C VAL A 160 -6.59 -18.89 -0.42
N GLY A 161 -7.00 -19.15 -1.66
CA GLY A 161 -6.29 -20.06 -2.56
C GLY A 161 -4.85 -19.61 -2.86
N GLN A 162 -4.60 -18.31 -2.97
CA GLN A 162 -3.26 -17.75 -3.18
C GLN A 162 -2.44 -17.78 -1.89
N VAL A 163 -3.06 -17.50 -0.74
CA VAL A 163 -2.39 -17.59 0.57
C VAL A 163 -1.98 -19.03 0.88
N ASN A 164 -2.77 -20.03 0.48
CA ASN A 164 -2.40 -21.44 0.63
C ASN A 164 -1.17 -21.83 -0.21
N LYS A 165 -1.04 -21.28 -1.43
CA LYS A 165 0.18 -21.46 -2.25
C LYS A 165 1.39 -20.79 -1.60
N LEU A 166 1.20 -19.60 -1.03
CA LEU A 166 2.24 -18.87 -0.31
C LEU A 166 2.71 -19.63 0.94
N ARG A 167 1.79 -20.21 1.72
CA ARG A 167 2.12 -20.98 2.94
C ARG A 167 3.15 -22.08 2.70
N VAL A 168 3.09 -22.72 1.54
CA VAL A 168 3.98 -23.82 1.17
C VAL A 168 5.19 -23.39 0.33
N SER A 169 5.36 -22.10 0.05
CA SER A 169 6.50 -21.61 -0.73
C SER A 169 7.78 -21.49 0.09
N TYR A 170 8.92 -21.48 -0.60
CA TYR A 170 10.24 -21.23 -0.03
C TYR A 170 10.74 -19.83 -0.38
N PRO A 171 11.72 -19.30 0.36
CA PRO A 171 12.34 -18.02 0.07
C PRO A 171 12.91 -17.96 -1.36
N ALA A 172 12.66 -16.84 -2.03
CA ALA A 172 13.27 -16.52 -3.32
C ALA A 172 14.79 -16.35 -3.24
N SER A 173 15.36 -16.26 -2.03
CA SER A 173 16.81 -16.24 -1.80
C SER A 173 17.48 -17.62 -1.94
N GLY A 174 16.71 -18.71 -2.04
CA GLY A 174 17.24 -20.06 -2.20
C GLY A 174 17.63 -20.78 -0.91
N TYR A 175 17.46 -20.14 0.25
CA TYR A 175 17.71 -20.75 1.56
C TYR A 175 16.72 -20.20 2.60
N GLY A 176 16.51 -20.98 3.66
CA GLY A 176 15.57 -20.69 4.74
C GLY A 176 14.45 -21.72 4.84
N GLU A 177 13.57 -21.54 5.81
CA GLU A 177 12.45 -22.45 6.06
C GLU A 177 11.32 -22.26 5.05
N ARG A 178 10.25 -23.06 5.16
CA ARG A 178 9.00 -22.82 4.43
C ARG A 178 8.25 -21.63 5.02
N PHE A 179 7.44 -20.92 4.23
CA PHE A 179 6.77 -19.69 4.67
C PHE A 179 5.96 -19.86 5.97
N ASP A 180 5.18 -20.94 6.07
CA ASP A 180 4.37 -21.23 7.26
C ASP A 180 5.19 -21.46 8.54
N ALA A 181 6.35 -22.11 8.41
CA ALA A 181 7.29 -22.32 9.51
C ALA A 181 8.01 -21.02 9.89
N ALA A 182 8.53 -20.29 8.89
CA ALA A 182 9.31 -19.08 9.09
C ALA A 182 8.52 -17.95 9.76
N PHE A 183 7.22 -17.86 9.48
CA PHE A 183 6.31 -16.88 10.09
C PHE A 183 5.28 -17.53 11.03
N LYS A 184 5.60 -18.69 11.60
CA LYS A 184 4.75 -19.35 12.59
C LYS A 184 4.44 -18.39 13.74
N ASP A 185 3.14 -18.22 14.02
CA ASP A 185 2.62 -17.33 15.05
C ASP A 185 3.08 -15.87 14.93
N ALA A 186 3.49 -15.42 13.74
CA ALA A 186 3.82 -14.02 13.49
C ALA A 186 2.56 -13.14 13.55
N HIS A 187 2.73 -11.91 14.02
CA HIS A 187 1.63 -10.95 14.21
C HIS A 187 1.89 -9.62 13.50
N VAL A 188 0.81 -9.02 13.02
CA VAL A 188 0.77 -7.68 12.42
C VAL A 188 -0.07 -6.77 13.31
N ARG A 189 0.34 -5.51 13.47
CA ARG A 189 -0.46 -4.49 14.16
C ARG A 189 -0.23 -3.11 13.54
N PHE A 190 -1.28 -2.55 12.92
CA PHE A 190 -1.31 -1.15 12.53
C PHE A 190 -2.76 -0.66 12.39
N THR A 191 -3.03 0.56 12.85
CA THR A 191 -4.36 1.19 12.84
C THR A 191 -4.45 2.39 11.91
N HIS A 192 -3.30 2.94 11.53
CA HIS A 192 -3.15 4.09 10.64
C HIS A 192 -1.75 4.11 10.00
N PHE A 193 -1.52 5.03 9.07
CA PHE A 193 -0.22 5.27 8.46
C PHE A 193 0.43 6.53 9.04
N ALA A 194 1.76 6.54 9.08
CA ALA A 194 2.57 7.73 9.36
C ALA A 194 3.66 7.88 8.30
N ARG A 195 4.03 9.12 7.97
CA ARG A 195 5.08 9.41 6.97
C ARG A 195 6.45 9.44 7.63
N LEU A 196 7.44 8.81 7.00
CA LEU A 196 8.85 9.04 7.29
C LEU A 196 9.33 10.34 6.64
N GLU A 197 10.06 11.15 7.38
CA GLU A 197 10.69 12.37 6.86
C GLU A 197 11.92 12.03 6.01
N ASP A 198 12.69 11.03 6.44
CA ASP A 198 13.86 10.52 5.74
C ASP A 198 13.97 8.99 5.87
N ASN A 199 15.06 8.43 5.34
CA ASN A 199 15.27 6.98 5.32
C ASN A 199 15.88 6.42 6.62
N SER A 200 16.06 7.22 7.68
CA SER A 200 16.73 6.80 8.92
C SER A 200 15.99 5.70 9.69
N LEU A 201 14.66 5.61 9.51
CA LEU A 201 13.81 4.60 10.14
C LEU A 201 13.36 3.50 9.17
N VAL A 202 13.98 3.40 7.99
CA VAL A 202 13.81 2.23 7.10
C VAL A 202 14.66 1.06 7.63
N THR A 203 14.34 0.63 8.86
CA THR A 203 15.11 -0.33 9.66
C THR A 203 14.21 -1.20 10.54
N SER A 204 14.74 -2.28 11.09
CA SER A 204 14.03 -3.14 12.04
C SER A 204 13.67 -2.41 13.34
N ARG A 205 14.49 -1.43 13.76
CA ARG A 205 14.15 -0.46 14.82
C ARG A 205 12.93 0.37 14.45
N GLY A 206 12.88 0.89 13.22
CA GLY A 206 11.72 1.61 12.71
C GLY A 206 10.45 0.74 12.72
N ALA A 207 10.56 -0.53 12.35
CA ALA A 207 9.46 -1.49 12.44
C ALA A 207 9.01 -1.73 13.89
N TRP A 208 9.93 -1.78 14.85
CA TRP A 208 9.58 -1.90 16.27
C TRP A 208 8.83 -0.67 16.80
N ILE A 209 9.29 0.54 16.47
CA ILE A 209 8.57 1.79 16.79
C ILE A 209 7.18 1.76 16.14
N ALA A 210 7.08 1.32 14.90
CA ALA A 210 5.80 1.21 14.21
C ALA A 210 4.83 0.25 14.92
N MET A 211 5.29 -0.95 15.28
CA MET A 211 4.50 -1.96 15.98
C MET A 211 3.95 -1.44 17.32
N THR A 212 4.78 -0.72 18.09
CA THR A 212 4.37 -0.17 19.39
C THR A 212 3.35 0.96 19.26
N ARG A 213 3.49 1.82 18.25
CA ARG A 213 2.51 2.89 17.95
C ARG A 213 1.27 2.41 17.19
N GLY A 214 1.30 1.19 16.65
CA GLY A 214 0.23 0.67 15.81
C GLY A 214 0.13 1.45 14.50
N ILE A 215 1.26 1.66 13.83
CA ILE A 215 1.36 2.32 12.52
C ILE A 215 2.01 1.42 11.48
N ALA A 216 1.71 1.67 10.21
CA ALA A 216 2.55 1.28 9.09
C ALA A 216 3.24 2.54 8.54
N TRP A 217 4.50 2.43 8.14
CA TRP A 217 5.23 3.57 7.59
C TRP A 217 4.89 3.75 6.12
N GLN A 218 4.57 4.98 5.74
CA GLN A 218 4.72 5.49 4.39
C GLN A 218 6.14 6.03 4.25
N CYS A 219 6.90 5.54 3.27
CA CYS A 219 8.29 5.95 3.08
C CYS A 219 8.38 7.39 2.56
N ALA A 220 9.54 8.01 2.80
CA ALA A 220 9.84 9.33 2.27
C ALA A 220 9.91 9.30 0.74
N PRO A 221 9.55 10.37 0.00
CA PRO A 221 9.59 10.40 -1.46
C PRO A 221 10.95 10.06 -2.09
N GLN A 222 12.04 10.20 -1.34
CA GLN A 222 13.41 9.88 -1.76
C GLN A 222 13.74 8.39 -1.62
N GLN A 223 12.88 7.58 -1.03
CA GLN A 223 13.04 6.13 -0.99
C GLN A 223 12.54 5.52 -2.30
N GLU A 224 13.46 5.06 -3.14
CA GLU A 224 13.11 4.55 -4.47
C GLU A 224 12.73 3.06 -4.47
N VAL A 225 13.17 2.31 -3.46
CA VAL A 225 13.06 0.84 -3.44
C VAL A 225 11.72 0.38 -2.89
N ILE A 226 11.20 1.04 -1.85
CA ILE A 226 9.93 0.69 -1.20
C ILE A 226 9.11 1.94 -0.89
N ASP A 227 7.80 1.79 -0.97
CA ASP A 227 6.84 2.86 -0.69
C ASP A 227 6.25 2.71 0.72
N CYS A 228 6.20 1.49 1.29
CA CYS A 228 5.60 1.23 2.60
C CYS A 228 6.28 0.10 3.38
N ILE A 229 6.21 0.19 4.72
CA ILE A 229 6.67 -0.84 5.67
C ILE A 229 5.50 -1.18 6.60
N VAL A 230 5.02 -2.42 6.54
CA VAL A 230 4.08 -2.97 7.53
C VAL A 230 4.90 -3.77 8.56
N PRO A 231 4.87 -3.42 9.85
CA PRO A 231 5.65 -4.13 10.86
C PRO A 231 5.06 -5.52 11.14
N VAL A 232 5.95 -6.50 11.30
CA VAL A 232 5.60 -7.89 11.65
C VAL A 232 6.43 -8.31 12.87
N ALA A 233 5.78 -8.71 13.95
CA ALA A 233 6.45 -9.30 15.09
C ALA A 233 6.51 -10.82 14.93
N LEU A 234 7.73 -11.38 14.94
CA LEU A 234 7.97 -12.82 14.99
C LEU A 234 7.78 -13.31 16.43
N ASN A 235 7.26 -14.53 16.59
CA ASN A 235 7.12 -15.16 17.91
C ASN A 235 8.46 -15.70 18.43
N ARG A 236 9.37 -14.78 18.81
CA ARG A 236 10.75 -15.07 19.26
C ARG A 236 11.08 -14.45 20.62
N GLY A 237 10.07 -14.27 21.49
CA GLY A 237 10.22 -13.70 22.83
C GLY A 237 9.57 -12.33 23.01
N LEU A 238 10.13 -11.50 23.87
CA LEU A 238 9.62 -10.15 24.16
C LEU A 238 9.75 -9.23 22.95
N LEU A 239 8.73 -8.39 22.75
CA LEU A 239 8.70 -7.41 21.66
C LEU A 239 9.90 -6.47 21.76
N SER A 240 10.81 -6.59 20.82
CA SER A 240 12.03 -5.80 20.70
C SER A 240 12.42 -5.67 19.23
N GLU A 241 13.40 -4.82 18.94
CA GLU A 241 13.95 -4.74 17.58
C GLU A 241 14.33 -6.13 17.02
N LYS A 242 14.91 -7.02 17.85
CA LYS A 242 15.35 -8.38 17.47
C LYS A 242 14.22 -9.34 17.13
N THR A 243 12.98 -9.05 17.53
CA THR A 243 11.82 -9.87 17.17
C THR A 243 11.05 -9.30 15.98
N MET A 244 11.47 -8.15 15.43
CA MET A 244 10.79 -7.51 14.32
C MET A 244 11.29 -7.99 12.96
N THR A 245 10.36 -8.12 12.04
CA THR A 245 10.57 -8.12 10.60
C THR A 245 9.51 -7.21 9.97
N ALA A 246 9.35 -7.25 8.65
CA ALA A 246 8.37 -6.45 7.95
C ALA A 246 7.85 -7.13 6.67
N ILE A 247 6.70 -6.61 6.24
CA ILE A 247 6.31 -6.63 4.84
C ILE A 247 6.82 -5.33 4.23
N LEU A 248 7.81 -5.44 3.35
CA LEU A 248 8.40 -4.35 2.60
C LEU A 248 7.67 -4.23 1.27
N ILE A 249 7.02 -3.10 1.03
CA ILE A 249 6.04 -2.96 -0.05
C ILE A 249 6.52 -1.92 -1.05
N GLN A 250 6.52 -2.29 -2.33
CA GLN A 250 6.64 -1.34 -3.44
C GLN A 250 5.36 -1.39 -4.28
N VAL A 251 4.78 -0.23 -4.54
CA VAL A 251 3.56 -0.08 -5.34
C VAL A 251 3.87 0.68 -6.63
N LYS A 252 3.32 0.18 -7.73
CA LYS A 252 3.38 0.79 -9.05
C LYS A 252 1.99 0.72 -9.68
N ASN A 253 1.65 1.77 -10.41
CA ASN A 253 0.40 1.87 -11.15
C ASN A 253 0.68 1.88 -12.66
N ARG A 254 1.51 0.94 -13.13
CA ARG A 254 1.91 0.84 -14.54
C ARG A 254 0.93 -0.05 -15.28
N LYS A 255 0.69 0.22 -16.56
CA LYS A 255 -0.13 -0.64 -17.43
C LYS A 255 0.58 -1.94 -17.81
N SER A 256 1.92 -1.90 -17.87
CA SER A 256 2.76 -3.04 -18.21
C SER A 256 3.57 -3.48 -16.99
N PRO A 257 3.64 -4.80 -16.73
CA PRO A 257 4.41 -5.33 -15.61
C PRO A 257 5.91 -5.14 -15.86
N ALA A 258 6.66 -4.90 -14.78
CA ALA A 258 8.11 -4.97 -14.78
C ALA A 258 8.59 -5.81 -13.59
N PRO A 259 9.63 -6.64 -13.74
CA PRO A 259 10.19 -7.36 -12.61
C PRO A 259 10.81 -6.35 -11.64
N LEU A 260 10.39 -6.43 -10.37
CA LEU A 260 10.93 -5.63 -9.28
C LEU A 260 11.35 -6.58 -8.16
N VAL A 261 12.53 -6.34 -7.62
CA VAL A 261 13.09 -7.17 -6.55
C VAL A 261 13.41 -6.26 -5.38
N ILE A 262 12.77 -6.52 -4.25
CA ILE A 262 13.04 -5.78 -3.01
C ILE A 262 14.14 -6.52 -2.25
N ASP A 263 15.31 -5.91 -2.20
CA ASP A 263 16.47 -6.41 -1.47
C ASP A 263 16.70 -5.50 -0.27
N GLU A 264 16.56 -6.06 0.93
CA GLU A 264 16.66 -5.30 2.17
C GLU A 264 18.03 -4.64 2.34
N SER A 265 19.09 -5.26 1.79
CA SER A 265 20.44 -4.73 1.85
C SER A 265 20.63 -3.46 1.02
N LYS A 266 19.75 -3.23 0.02
CA LYS A 266 19.74 -2.05 -0.84
C LYS A 266 18.89 -0.91 -0.28
N LEU A 267 18.20 -1.11 0.83
CA LEU A 267 17.43 -0.05 1.50
C LEU A 267 18.31 0.99 2.20
N SER A 268 19.60 0.99 1.89
CA SER A 268 20.60 1.65 2.70
C SER A 268 20.56 3.16 2.61
N HIS A 269 20.38 3.81 3.76
CA HIS A 269 20.69 5.22 3.94
C HIS A 269 21.90 5.34 4.87
N LYS A 270 22.93 6.08 4.43
CA LYS A 270 24.18 6.29 5.19
C LYS A 270 24.84 4.99 5.70
N GLY A 271 24.73 3.89 4.95
CA GLY A 271 25.36 2.60 5.28
C GLY A 271 24.55 1.68 6.21
N HIS A 272 23.34 2.09 6.64
CA HIS A 272 22.43 1.20 7.37
C HIS A 272 21.72 0.24 6.41
N ARG A 273 21.30 -0.95 6.85
CA ARG A 273 20.40 -1.85 6.11
C ARG A 273 19.08 -1.94 6.85
N PHE A 274 18.08 -2.63 6.31
CA PHE A 274 16.85 -2.81 7.08
C PHE A 274 17.14 -3.59 8.37
N PHE A 275 17.86 -4.70 8.26
CA PHE A 275 18.35 -5.44 9.42
C PHE A 275 19.74 -4.96 9.85
N PRO A 276 20.07 -4.99 11.16
CA PRO A 276 21.43 -4.77 11.61
C PRO A 276 22.40 -5.76 10.97
N ALA A 277 23.63 -5.33 10.68
CA ALA A 277 24.68 -6.17 10.11
C ALA A 277 25.29 -7.12 11.17
N GLU A 278 24.48 -8.02 11.72
CA GLU A 278 24.89 -9.06 12.66
C GLU A 278 24.98 -10.41 11.93
N THR A 279 26.09 -11.14 12.07
CA THR A 279 26.38 -12.37 11.29
C THR A 279 25.40 -13.52 11.55
N GLU A 280 24.78 -13.55 12.74
CA GLU A 280 23.83 -14.59 13.15
C GLU A 280 22.37 -14.21 12.88
N ASP A 281 22.09 -12.96 12.48
CA ASP A 281 20.73 -12.54 12.22
C ASP A 281 20.25 -13.04 10.86
N ARG A 282 19.32 -14.00 10.89
CA ARG A 282 18.72 -14.59 9.69
C ARG A 282 17.20 -14.47 9.69
N ARG A 283 16.66 -13.39 10.28
CA ARG A 283 15.21 -13.16 10.30
C ARG A 283 14.65 -13.07 8.87
N PRO A 284 13.56 -13.79 8.57
CA PRO A 284 12.93 -13.73 7.25
C PRO A 284 12.16 -12.42 7.08
N TYR A 285 11.97 -11.97 5.84
CA TYR A 285 11.09 -10.84 5.53
C TYR A 285 10.23 -11.10 4.29
N ILE A 286 9.14 -10.35 4.17
CA ILE A 286 8.24 -10.42 3.03
C ILE A 286 8.51 -9.21 2.13
N ALA A 287 8.79 -9.47 0.86
CA ALA A 287 8.88 -8.47 -0.19
C ALA A 287 7.59 -8.54 -1.00
N LEU A 288 6.82 -7.46 -1.02
CA LEU A 288 5.53 -7.38 -1.69
C LEU A 288 5.54 -6.30 -2.77
N VAL A 289 5.43 -6.69 -4.03
CA VAL A 289 5.32 -5.78 -5.16
C VAL A 289 3.88 -5.75 -5.64
N LEU A 290 3.29 -4.56 -5.66
CA LEU A 290 1.91 -4.33 -6.10
C LEU A 290 1.90 -3.53 -7.42
N GLU A 291 1.67 -4.20 -8.54
CA GLU A 291 1.52 -3.58 -9.86
C GLU A 291 0.03 -3.40 -10.19
N LEU A 292 -0.60 -2.42 -9.53
CA LEU A 292 -2.06 -2.22 -9.48
C LEU A 292 -2.70 -1.85 -10.83
N GLY A 293 -1.91 -1.24 -11.73
CA GLY A 293 -2.39 -0.74 -13.03
C GLY A 293 -2.37 -1.80 -14.15
N VAL A 294 -1.83 -2.99 -13.89
CA VAL A 294 -1.69 -4.05 -14.90
C VAL A 294 -3.05 -4.69 -15.15
N ARG A 295 -3.51 -4.60 -16.40
CA ARG A 295 -4.83 -5.13 -16.83
C ARG A 295 -4.72 -6.40 -17.66
N ASN A 296 -3.58 -6.63 -18.30
CA ASN A 296 -3.36 -7.80 -19.15
C ASN A 296 -2.07 -8.52 -18.76
N VAL A 297 -2.21 -9.77 -18.28
CA VAL A 297 -1.12 -10.66 -17.85
C VAL A 297 -0.78 -11.73 -18.89
N SER A 298 -1.49 -11.78 -20.03
CA SER A 298 -1.30 -12.82 -21.07
C SER A 298 0.14 -12.95 -21.60
N ASN A 299 0.96 -11.90 -21.44
CA ASN A 299 2.38 -11.91 -21.82
C ASN A 299 3.34 -12.28 -20.68
N LEU A 300 2.86 -12.44 -19.44
CA LEU A 300 3.65 -12.96 -18.33
C LEU A 300 3.65 -14.49 -18.45
N ARG A 301 4.55 -15.02 -19.30
CA ARG A 301 5.00 -16.40 -19.16
C ARG A 301 5.30 -16.62 -17.68
N GLU A 302 4.86 -17.75 -17.13
CA GLU A 302 5.38 -18.36 -15.90
C GLU A 302 6.89 -18.61 -16.05
N LYS A 303 7.69 -17.55 -16.14
CA LYS A 303 9.10 -17.64 -15.89
C LYS A 303 9.19 -17.44 -14.38
N PRO A 304 9.48 -18.50 -13.60
CA PRO A 304 9.95 -18.26 -12.24
C PRO A 304 11.03 -17.17 -12.34
N PRO A 305 11.05 -16.18 -11.43
CA PRO A 305 12.12 -15.20 -11.45
C PRO A 305 13.42 -15.99 -11.44
N SER A 306 14.09 -16.01 -12.58
CA SER A 306 15.39 -16.64 -12.71
C SER A 306 16.28 -15.78 -11.83
N VAL A 307 16.49 -16.23 -10.60
CA VAL A 307 17.59 -15.76 -9.78
C VAL A 307 18.81 -16.16 -10.59
N ARG A 308 19.31 -15.21 -11.39
CA ARG A 308 20.74 -15.24 -11.71
C ARG A 308 21.39 -15.09 -10.35
N LEU A 309 21.88 -16.20 -9.80
CA LEU A 309 22.88 -16.17 -8.76
C LEU A 309 23.94 -15.21 -9.29
N SER A 310 24.00 -13.98 -8.78
CA SER A 310 25.17 -13.18 -9.02
C SER A 310 26.30 -13.94 -8.35
N GLU A 311 27.33 -14.27 -9.11
CA GLU A 311 28.62 -14.73 -8.62
C GLU A 311 29.34 -13.61 -7.84
N SER A 312 28.59 -12.84 -7.05
CA SER A 312 29.11 -11.99 -5.99
C SER A 312 29.12 -12.84 -4.72
N SER A 313 30.30 -13.01 -4.15
CA SER A 313 30.65 -13.80 -2.96
C SER A 313 29.90 -13.48 -1.65
N ASN A 314 28.79 -12.74 -1.67
CA ASN A 314 27.94 -12.49 -0.51
C ASN A 314 26.56 -13.10 -0.76
N ALA A 315 26.31 -14.29 -0.22
CA ALA A 315 24.96 -14.83 -0.12
C ALA A 315 24.04 -13.80 0.56
N PRO A 316 22.77 -13.64 0.13
CA PRO A 316 21.82 -12.80 0.86
C PRO A 316 21.81 -13.26 2.33
N MET A 317 21.78 -12.35 3.31
CA MET A 317 21.86 -12.72 4.72
C MET A 317 20.49 -13.13 5.31
N HIS A 318 19.41 -12.51 4.81
CA HIS A 318 18.03 -12.71 5.27
C HIS A 318 17.15 -13.45 4.25
N PRO A 319 16.42 -14.51 4.66
CA PRO A 319 15.46 -15.19 3.79
C PRO A 319 14.39 -14.24 3.25
N ARG A 320 14.31 -14.09 1.92
CA ARG A 320 13.34 -13.21 1.25
C ARG A 320 12.17 -14.01 0.69
N TYR A 321 10.95 -13.69 1.10
CA TYR A 321 9.73 -14.19 0.46
C TYR A 321 9.17 -13.13 -0.48
N GLN A 322 9.39 -13.31 -1.78
CA GLN A 322 8.94 -12.38 -2.83
C GLN A 322 7.52 -12.73 -3.28
N LEU A 323 6.63 -11.74 -3.24
CA LEU A 323 5.26 -11.81 -3.72
C LEU A 323 5.06 -10.71 -4.77
N ASP A 324 4.84 -11.10 -6.02
CA ASP A 324 4.55 -10.19 -7.11
C ASP A 324 3.06 -10.26 -7.45
N VAL A 325 2.35 -9.14 -7.28
CA VAL A 325 0.90 -9.06 -7.37
C VAL A 325 0.51 -8.09 -8.47
N TYR A 326 -0.25 -8.57 -9.45
CA TYR A 326 -0.66 -7.78 -10.61
C TYR A 326 -2.14 -7.45 -10.55
N GLY A 327 -2.51 -6.24 -10.98
CA GLY A 327 -3.89 -5.76 -11.07
C GLY A 327 -4.52 -5.39 -9.72
N CYS A 328 -5.77 -4.94 -9.78
CA CYS A 328 -6.58 -4.58 -8.61
C CYS A 328 -8.02 -5.06 -8.83
N SER A 329 -8.32 -6.27 -8.37
CA SER A 329 -9.64 -6.90 -8.59
C SER A 329 -10.02 -7.85 -7.43
N PRO A 330 -11.30 -8.23 -7.32
CA PRO A 330 -11.75 -9.25 -6.36
C PRO A 330 -11.07 -10.61 -6.54
N ARG A 331 -10.51 -10.90 -7.73
CA ARG A 331 -9.78 -12.15 -8.01
C ARG A 331 -8.42 -12.22 -7.32
N VAL A 332 -7.89 -11.08 -6.89
CA VAL A 332 -6.61 -10.99 -6.17
C VAL A 332 -6.83 -10.62 -4.72
N TYR A 333 -7.56 -9.53 -4.48
CA TYR A 333 -7.73 -8.94 -3.16
C TYR A 333 -9.12 -9.23 -2.61
N SER A 334 -9.20 -9.88 -1.45
CA SER A 334 -10.48 -10.23 -0.84
C SER A 334 -11.24 -9.00 -0.32
N VAL A 335 -10.56 -7.90 -0.01
CA VAL A 335 -11.19 -6.62 0.36
C VAL A 335 -11.86 -5.90 -0.81
N VAL A 336 -11.50 -6.20 -2.06
CA VAL A 336 -12.07 -5.55 -3.24
C VAL A 336 -13.38 -6.24 -3.59
N LYS A 337 -14.51 -5.55 -3.37
CA LYS A 337 -15.85 -6.02 -3.76
C LYS A 337 -16.30 -5.40 -5.08
N ASP A 338 -16.21 -4.07 -5.16
CA ASP A 338 -16.47 -3.33 -6.40
C ASP A 338 -15.15 -2.87 -7.04
N LYS A 339 -14.86 -3.41 -8.22
CA LYS A 339 -13.69 -3.03 -9.03
C LYS A 339 -13.78 -1.59 -9.54
N LYS A 340 -14.99 -1.05 -9.76
CA LYS A 340 -15.19 0.27 -10.38
C LYS A 340 -14.64 1.39 -9.51
N ALA A 341 -14.93 1.36 -8.21
CA ALA A 341 -14.45 2.36 -7.27
C ALA A 341 -12.91 2.42 -7.20
N TYR A 342 -12.26 1.25 -7.14
CA TYR A 342 -10.80 1.15 -7.14
C TYR A 342 -10.19 1.59 -8.48
N THR A 343 -10.84 1.28 -9.59
CA THR A 343 -10.42 1.77 -10.92
C THR A 343 -10.50 3.29 -10.98
N LEU A 344 -11.57 3.89 -10.47
CA LEU A 344 -11.70 5.35 -10.34
C LEU A 344 -10.59 5.95 -9.48
N LEU A 345 -10.23 5.30 -8.37
CA LEU A 345 -9.15 5.77 -7.49
C LEU A 345 -7.78 5.69 -8.18
N LEU A 346 -7.51 4.64 -8.97
CA LEU A 346 -6.24 4.42 -9.65
C LEU A 346 -6.07 5.30 -10.89
N ASP A 347 -7.08 5.37 -11.74
CA ASP A 347 -7.05 6.14 -12.99
C ASP A 347 -7.31 7.64 -12.73
N GLY A 348 -8.10 7.94 -11.70
CA GLY A 348 -8.74 9.24 -11.46
C GLY A 348 -9.45 9.81 -12.68
N ARG A 349 -9.71 11.13 -12.66
CA ARG A 349 -10.12 11.85 -13.87
C ARG A 349 -8.89 11.97 -14.76
N ASP A 350 -8.79 11.12 -15.77
CA ASP A 350 -7.97 11.45 -16.92
C ASP A 350 -8.69 12.60 -17.64
N ILE A 351 -8.04 13.75 -17.79
CA ILE A 351 -8.60 14.87 -18.56
C ILE A 351 -8.99 14.41 -19.96
N TYR A 352 -8.37 13.35 -20.48
CA TYR A 352 -8.70 12.71 -21.75
C TYR A 352 -10.02 11.91 -21.69
N LEU A 353 -10.32 11.25 -20.56
CA LEU A 353 -11.59 10.54 -20.36
C LEU A 353 -12.79 11.49 -20.19
N GLU A 354 -12.55 12.67 -19.64
CA GLU A 354 -13.58 13.71 -19.46
C GLU A 354 -13.63 14.70 -20.63
N HIS A 355 -12.67 14.64 -21.55
CA HIS A 355 -12.61 15.54 -22.67
C HIS A 355 -13.84 15.32 -23.56
N PRO A 356 -14.76 16.30 -23.66
CA PRO A 356 -16.07 16.09 -24.26
C PRO A 356 -16.00 15.77 -25.77
N ARG A 357 -14.82 15.94 -26.39
CA ARG A 357 -14.58 15.69 -27.81
C ARG A 357 -13.43 14.71 -27.98
N ARG A 358 -13.71 13.41 -28.00
CA ARG A 358 -12.69 12.37 -28.23
C ARG A 358 -11.81 12.64 -29.46
N SER A 359 -12.37 13.26 -30.50
CA SER A 359 -11.63 13.67 -31.71
C SER A 359 -10.51 14.70 -31.46
N THR A 360 -10.58 15.49 -30.39
CA THR A 360 -9.56 16.50 -30.07
C THR A 360 -8.69 16.14 -28.85
N GLU A 361 -8.84 14.93 -28.32
CA GLU A 361 -7.96 14.37 -27.28
C GLU A 361 -6.47 14.38 -27.68
N PRO A 362 -6.08 14.04 -28.93
CA PRO A 362 -4.68 14.10 -29.35
C PRO A 362 -4.08 15.52 -29.32
N TRP A 363 -4.91 16.54 -29.54
CA TRP A 363 -4.49 17.94 -29.46
C TRP A 363 -4.29 18.38 -28.00
N LEU A 364 -5.18 17.96 -27.10
CA LEU A 364 -5.03 18.20 -25.67
C LEU A 364 -3.75 17.56 -25.10
N LYS A 365 -3.38 16.37 -25.60
CA LYS A 365 -2.09 15.70 -25.28
C LYS A 365 -0.88 16.55 -25.68
N ARG A 366 -0.93 17.20 -26.85
CA ARG A 366 0.15 18.07 -27.34
C ARG A 366 0.30 19.38 -26.54
N VAL A 367 -0.80 19.99 -26.10
CA VAL A 367 -0.79 21.31 -25.45
C VAL A 367 -0.30 21.24 -23.98
N ARG A 368 -0.50 20.12 -23.28
CA ARG A 368 -0.20 19.99 -21.84
C ARG A 368 1.28 19.80 -21.48
N GLY A 369 2.19 19.75 -22.46
CA GLY A 369 3.64 19.74 -22.21
C GLY A 369 4.22 18.44 -21.62
N TYR A 370 3.46 17.34 -21.62
CA TYR A 370 4.01 16.01 -21.31
C TYR A 370 4.58 15.39 -22.58
N TRP A 371 5.90 15.30 -22.63
CA TRP A 371 6.62 14.78 -23.78
C TRP A 371 6.88 13.28 -23.60
N SER A 372 6.51 12.48 -24.59
CA SER A 372 6.92 11.09 -24.76
C SER A 372 7.38 10.87 -26.19
N ALA A 373 8.10 9.79 -26.46
CA ALA A 373 8.48 9.43 -27.83
C ALA A 373 7.26 9.31 -28.78
N LYS A 374 6.05 9.05 -28.25
CA LYS A 374 4.80 8.99 -29.04
C LYS A 374 4.18 10.35 -29.33
N THR A 375 4.54 11.39 -28.60
CA THR A 375 4.01 12.76 -28.77
C THR A 375 5.00 13.68 -29.48
N ALA A 376 6.16 13.13 -29.90
CA ALA A 376 7.16 13.77 -30.75
C ALA A 376 7.02 13.28 -32.21
N ASP A 377 5.81 13.36 -32.79
CA ASP A 377 5.54 12.92 -34.17
C ASP A 377 6.23 13.77 -35.26
N TRP A 378 6.86 14.88 -34.85
CA TRP A 378 7.61 15.81 -35.70
C TRP A 378 9.12 15.54 -35.73
N THR A 379 9.61 14.57 -34.95
CA THR A 379 10.97 14.06 -35.09
C THR A 379 10.94 12.93 -36.11
N ASP A 380 11.46 13.19 -37.31
CA ASP A 380 11.67 12.18 -38.35
C ASP A 380 12.70 11.14 -37.88
N ASP A 381 12.25 10.17 -37.08
CA ASP A 381 12.94 8.91 -36.89
C ASP A 381 12.02 7.78 -37.30
N SER A 382 12.40 7.14 -38.40
CA SER A 382 11.70 6.04 -39.07
C SER A 382 11.81 4.73 -38.27
N GLY A 383 11.36 4.72 -37.02
CA GLY A 383 11.24 3.56 -36.15
C GLY A 383 9.78 3.19 -35.93
N LYS A 384 9.19 2.39 -36.82
CA LYS A 384 7.81 1.90 -36.75
C LYS A 384 7.49 1.28 -35.37
N ALA A 385 6.64 1.94 -34.59
CA ALA A 385 5.92 1.28 -33.50
C ALA A 385 4.59 0.75 -34.06
N GLN A 386 4.51 -0.57 -34.28
CA GLN A 386 3.30 -1.26 -34.71
C GLN A 386 2.17 -1.03 -33.70
N GLY A 387 1.00 -0.66 -34.22
CA GLY A 387 -0.26 -0.61 -33.47
C GLY A 387 -0.70 -2.02 -33.08
N ILE A 388 -1.27 -2.14 -31.89
CA ILE A 388 -1.99 -3.33 -31.44
C ILE A 388 -3.45 -2.90 -31.33
N ASP A 389 -4.30 -3.51 -32.15
CA ASP A 389 -5.77 -3.43 -32.06
C ASP A 389 -6.23 -3.98 -30.70
N GLU A 390 -7.10 -3.23 -30.02
CA GLU A 390 -7.75 -3.64 -28.78
C GLU A 390 -9.00 -4.49 -29.09
N ASP A 391 -8.81 -5.78 -29.31
CA ASP A 391 -9.86 -6.76 -29.04
C ASP A 391 -9.82 -7.13 -27.55
N ILE A 392 -10.88 -6.73 -26.85
CA ILE A 392 -11.08 -6.94 -25.41
C ILE A 392 -11.49 -8.39 -25.18
N GLU A 393 -10.55 -9.23 -24.75
CA GLU A 393 -10.83 -10.56 -24.19
C GLU A 393 -10.26 -10.70 -22.76
N ASP A 394 -10.88 -11.63 -22.02
CA ASP A 394 -10.96 -11.75 -20.56
C ASP A 394 -9.70 -11.47 -19.71
N ASP A 395 -9.91 -10.63 -18.69
CA ASP A 395 -8.97 -10.23 -17.63
C ASP A 395 -8.39 -11.44 -16.87
N GLN A 396 -7.19 -11.90 -17.24
CA GLN A 396 -6.39 -12.73 -16.35
C GLN A 396 -5.77 -11.85 -15.25
N THR A 397 -5.55 -12.39 -14.04
CA THR A 397 -4.87 -11.68 -12.94
C THR A 397 -4.08 -12.71 -12.14
N TYR A 398 -2.84 -12.38 -11.72
CA TYR A 398 -1.90 -13.37 -11.19
C TYR A 398 -1.21 -12.88 -9.91
N LEU A 399 -1.01 -13.81 -8.98
CA LEU A 399 -0.12 -13.66 -7.82
C LEU A 399 0.99 -14.70 -7.98
N GLY A 400 2.22 -14.23 -8.14
CA GLY A 400 3.41 -15.07 -8.24
C GLY A 400 4.13 -15.16 -6.91
N ALA A 401 4.36 -16.37 -6.43
CA ALA A 401 5.35 -16.66 -5.39
C ALA A 401 6.48 -17.47 -6.03
N SER A 402 7.74 -17.12 -5.76
CA SER A 402 8.89 -17.89 -6.26
C SER A 402 8.84 -19.32 -5.71
N GLN A 403 8.60 -20.30 -6.57
CA GLN A 403 8.84 -21.71 -6.23
C GLN A 403 10.20 -22.11 -6.78
N ILE A 404 11.14 -22.41 -5.88
CA ILE A 404 12.32 -23.20 -6.23
C ILE A 404 11.89 -24.65 -6.00
N HIS A 405 11.74 -25.43 -7.07
CA HIS A 405 11.65 -26.88 -6.96
C HIS A 405 12.98 -27.36 -6.40
N GLY A 406 12.94 -28.00 -5.23
CA GLY A 406 14.09 -28.78 -4.75
C GLY A 406 14.25 -29.96 -5.69
N GLU A 407 15.11 -29.83 -6.71
CA GLU A 407 15.60 -30.99 -7.41
C GLU A 407 16.42 -31.83 -6.45
N SER A 408 16.00 -33.08 -6.34
CA SER A 408 16.60 -34.17 -5.59
C SER A 408 18.11 -34.18 -5.78
N ILE A 409 18.86 -34.12 -4.68
CA ILE A 409 20.27 -34.50 -4.69
C ILE A 409 20.33 -35.98 -5.08
N SER A 410 20.68 -36.25 -6.34
CA SER A 410 21.05 -37.59 -6.78
C SER A 410 22.43 -37.93 -6.21
N VAL A 411 22.44 -38.77 -5.18
CA VAL A 411 23.62 -39.50 -4.73
C VAL A 411 23.86 -40.65 -5.70
N VAL A 412 24.80 -40.52 -6.64
CA VAL A 412 25.55 -41.61 -7.33
C VAL A 412 26.74 -40.93 -8.05
N GLY A 413 28.00 -41.36 -7.98
CA GLY A 413 28.60 -42.51 -7.34
C GLY A 413 30.13 -42.38 -7.35
N GLU A 414 30.76 -43.14 -6.47
CA GLU A 414 32.16 -43.51 -6.55
C GLU A 414 32.42 -44.29 -7.84
N GLU A 415 33.46 -43.92 -8.59
CA GLU A 415 34.23 -44.88 -9.38
C GLU A 415 35.72 -44.56 -9.25
N SER A 416 36.39 -45.48 -8.55
CA SER A 416 37.76 -46.00 -8.72
C SER A 416 38.94 -45.06 -8.96
#